data_AF-A0A967WJH9-F1
#
_entry.id   AF-A0A967WJH9-F1
#
_cell.length_a   1.000
_cell.length_b   1.000
_cell.length_c   1.000
_cell.angle_alpha   90.00
_cell.angle_beta   90.00
_cell.angle_gamma   90.00
#
_symmetry.space_group_name_H-M   'P 1'
#
loop_
_entity.id
_entity.type
_entity.pdbx_description
1 polymer ?
#
loop_
_entity_poly.entity_id
_entity_poly.type
_entity_poly.pdbx_seq_one_letter_code
_entity_poly.pdbx_strand_id
1 'polypeptide(L)'
;MRGFSARAEAQGEERTDTEIEEEVHAFVSMGEEEGILEKEEGDLVRNVVDFGDTIAREIMTPRTDMVVVGRHATLSEARDVFIQAKHSRIPVQDESVDHIDGVLYIKDLLPVWHDQGDRRVAELIRPVMFVPETKRIFDL
;
A
#
# COMPACT_ATOMS: atom_id res chain seq x y z
N MET A 1 30.61 59.51 1.13
CA MET A 1 31.36 58.49 0.37
C MET A 1 31.17 57.15 1.10
N ARG A 2 30.42 56.22 0.47
CA ARG A 2 30.25 54.79 0.78
C ARG A 2 29.87 54.38 2.21
N GLY A 3 28.56 54.40 2.48
CA GLY A 3 27.96 53.45 3.41
C GLY A 3 27.74 52.12 2.68
N PHE A 4 28.57 51.12 2.97
CA PHE A 4 28.29 49.73 2.61
C PHE A 4 27.43 49.16 3.74
N SER A 5 26.12 49.20 3.52
CA SER A 5 25.16 48.42 4.32
C SER A 5 25.44 46.95 4.03
N ALA A 6 26.03 46.25 4.98
CA ALA A 6 26.06 44.80 5.02
C ALA A 6 24.62 44.34 5.22
N ARG A 7 23.94 44.05 4.11
CA ARG A 7 22.67 43.37 4.10
C ARG A 7 22.96 41.96 4.62
N ALA A 8 22.66 41.73 5.89
CA ALA A 8 22.65 40.39 6.47
C ALA A 8 21.60 39.58 5.69
N GLU A 9 22.09 38.75 4.77
CA GLU A 9 21.30 37.71 4.14
C GLU A 9 20.92 36.74 5.25
N ALA A 10 19.65 36.76 5.66
CA ALA A 10 19.06 35.69 6.43
C ALA A 10 19.13 34.44 5.55
N GLN A 11 20.15 33.62 5.78
CA GLN A 11 20.19 32.24 5.31
C GLN A 11 19.05 31.54 6.06
N GLY A 12 17.90 31.36 5.42
CA GLY A 12 16.92 30.42 5.91
C GLY A 12 17.57 29.04 5.83
N GLU A 13 17.82 28.41 6.98
CA GLU A 13 18.21 27.01 7.02
C GLU A 13 17.11 26.20 6.33
N GLU A 14 17.47 25.52 5.24
CA GLU A 14 16.61 24.49 4.65
C GLU A 14 16.49 23.37 5.67
N ARG A 15 15.31 23.26 6.26
CA ARG A 15 14.96 22.17 7.17
C ARG A 15 14.86 20.87 6.40
N THR A 16 15.36 19.80 7.01
CA THR A 16 15.21 18.43 6.53
C THR A 16 13.78 17.94 6.72
N ASP A 17 13.39 16.93 5.94
CA ASP A 17 12.05 16.32 6.05
C ASP A 17 11.81 15.78 7.47
N THR A 18 12.81 15.10 8.03
CA THR A 18 12.77 14.58 9.41
C THR A 18 12.56 15.69 10.45
N GLU A 19 13.21 16.85 10.32
CA GLU A 19 12.98 17.99 11.22
C GLU A 19 11.58 18.59 11.07
N ILE A 20 10.94 18.44 9.91
CA ILE A 20 9.54 18.84 9.69
C ILE A 20 8.60 17.86 10.36
N GLU A 21 8.82 16.56 10.19
CA GLU A 21 8.03 15.52 10.84
C GLU A 21 8.06 15.64 12.37
N GLU A 22 9.25 15.76 12.96
CA GLU A 22 9.42 15.91 14.42
C GLU A 22 8.65 17.11 14.98
N GLU A 23 8.61 18.23 14.24
CA GLU A 23 7.87 19.42 14.64
C GLU A 23 6.35 19.22 14.53
N VAL A 24 5.88 18.55 13.47
CA VAL A 24 4.45 18.22 13.32
C VAL A 24 4.00 17.31 14.47
N HIS A 25 4.80 16.29 14.81
CA HIS A 25 4.53 15.42 15.96
C HIS A 25 4.43 16.24 17.27
N ALA A 26 5.35 17.19 17.49
CA ALA A 26 5.32 18.05 18.67
C ALA A 26 4.06 18.94 18.73
N PHE A 27 3.64 19.53 17.61
CA PHE A 27 2.41 20.33 17.57
C PHE A 27 1.15 19.51 17.81
N VAL A 28 1.10 18.28 17.28
CA VAL A 28 -0.02 17.37 17.53
C VAL A 28 -0.11 17.02 19.02
N SER A 29 1.02 16.67 19.65
CA SER A 29 1.04 16.37 21.09
C SER A 29 0.59 17.56 21.94
N MET A 30 1.01 18.78 21.59
CA MET A 30 0.55 19.99 22.28
C MET A 30 -0.96 20.21 22.10
N GLY A 31 -1.49 20.00 20.89
CA GLY A 31 -2.92 20.10 20.62
C GLY A 31 -3.76 19.08 21.41
N GLU A 32 -3.24 17.87 21.60
CA GLU A 32 -3.86 16.84 22.46
C GLU A 32 -3.84 17.24 23.94
N GLU A 33 -2.70 17.74 24.44
CA GLU A 33 -2.54 18.19 25.84
C GLU A 33 -3.43 19.38 26.19
N GLU A 34 -3.59 20.33 25.26
CA GLU A 34 -4.46 21.49 25.41
C GLU A 34 -5.95 21.17 25.20
N GLY A 35 -6.29 19.94 24.80
CA GLY A 35 -7.66 19.50 24.52
C GLY A 35 -8.25 20.14 23.25
N ILE A 36 -7.38 20.63 22.36
CA ILE A 36 -7.75 21.16 21.05
C ILE A 36 -8.01 20.02 20.06
N LEU A 37 -7.24 18.93 20.19
CA LEU A 37 -7.36 17.71 19.38
C LEU A 37 -7.74 16.52 20.26
N GLU A 38 -8.64 15.69 19.75
CA GLU A 38 -8.85 14.37 20.32
C GLU A 38 -7.68 13.45 19.94
N LYS A 39 -7.46 12.40 20.74
CA LYS A 39 -6.35 11.47 20.51
C LYS A 39 -6.45 10.79 19.14
N GLU A 40 -7.66 10.42 18.74
CA GLU A 40 -7.92 9.80 17.44
C GLU A 40 -7.57 10.74 16.27
N GLU A 41 -7.79 12.04 16.43
CA GLU A 41 -7.44 13.05 15.43
C GLU A 41 -5.91 13.25 15.36
N GLY A 42 -5.25 13.28 16.52
CA GLY A 42 -3.79 13.36 16.57
C GLY A 42 -3.10 12.12 16.00
N ASP A 43 -3.60 10.92 16.31
CA ASP A 43 -3.14 9.67 15.71
C ASP A 43 -3.31 9.69 14.18
N LEU A 44 -4.40 10.26 13.65
CA LEU A 44 -4.61 10.41 12.21
C LEU A 44 -3.54 11.31 11.57
N VAL A 45 -3.25 12.46 12.17
CA VAL A 45 -2.22 13.38 11.66
C VAL A 45 -0.85 12.73 11.66
N ARG A 46 -0.46 12.08 12.77
CA ARG A 46 0.83 11.38 12.88
C ARG A 46 0.97 10.28 11.82
N ASN A 47 -0.07 9.46 11.65
CA ASN A 47 -0.08 8.41 10.61
C ASN A 47 0.08 8.97 9.19
N VAL A 48 -0.50 10.13 8.87
CA VAL A 48 -0.37 10.74 7.54
C VAL A 48 1.05 11.22 7.28
N VAL A 49 1.73 11.76 8.29
CA VAL A 49 3.13 12.18 8.20
C VAL A 49 4.02 10.94 7.99
N ASP A 50 3.93 9.96 8.89
CA ASP A 50 4.75 8.74 8.84
C ASP A 50 4.50 7.90 7.56
N PHE A 51 3.31 8.04 6.94
CA PHE A 51 2.98 7.38 5.67
C PHE A 51 3.85 7.85 4.50
N GLY A 52 4.40 9.07 4.54
CA GLY A 52 5.28 9.61 3.50
C GLY A 52 6.54 8.76 3.29
N ASP A 53 7.10 8.27 4.39
CA ASP A 53 8.32 7.46 4.41
C ASP A 53 8.09 5.95 4.50
N THR A 54 6.83 5.53 4.70
CA THR A 54 6.46 4.11 4.76
C THR A 54 6.81 3.39 3.45
N ILE A 55 7.48 2.24 3.56
CA ILE A 55 7.86 1.41 2.41
C ILE A 55 6.92 0.22 2.20
N ALA A 56 6.90 -0.33 0.99
CA ALA A 56 6.08 -1.50 0.63
C ALA A 56 6.21 -2.68 1.59
N ARG A 57 7.44 -2.97 2.05
CA ARG A 57 7.72 -4.05 3.00
C ARG A 57 6.95 -3.94 4.33
N GLU A 58 6.66 -2.72 4.78
CA GLU A 58 6.06 -2.47 6.10
C GLU A 58 4.56 -2.72 6.13
N ILE A 59 3.89 -2.66 4.97
CA ILE A 59 2.44 -2.81 4.87
C ILE A 59 1.98 -3.98 3.99
N MET A 60 2.89 -4.65 3.28
CA MET A 60 2.53 -5.80 2.44
C MET A 60 2.14 -7.03 3.27
N THR A 61 1.29 -7.89 2.71
CA THR A 61 1.06 -9.23 3.27
C THR A 61 2.26 -10.13 2.95
N PRO A 62 2.91 -10.75 3.96
CA PRO A 62 4.01 -11.67 3.73
C PRO A 62 3.60 -12.82 2.82
N ARG A 63 4.53 -13.26 1.98
CA ARG A 63 4.25 -14.29 0.97
C ARG A 63 3.73 -15.61 1.54
N THR A 64 4.22 -16.01 2.70
CA THR A 64 3.77 -17.23 3.41
C THR A 64 2.32 -17.17 3.84
N ASP A 65 1.77 -15.95 3.94
CA ASP A 65 0.45 -15.68 4.48
C ASP A 65 -0.55 -15.32 3.35
N MET A 66 -0.08 -15.27 2.10
CA MET A 66 -0.91 -14.97 0.94
C MET A 66 -1.83 -16.14 0.59
N VAL A 67 -3.11 -15.84 0.39
CA VAL A 67 -4.03 -16.76 -0.30
C VAL A 67 -3.79 -16.62 -1.80
N VAL A 68 -3.52 -17.72 -2.48
CA VAL A 68 -3.23 -17.77 -3.91
C VAL A 68 -4.06 -18.84 -4.61
N VAL A 69 -4.23 -18.71 -5.92
CA VAL A 69 -4.87 -19.72 -6.76
C VAL A 69 -3.94 -20.14 -7.90
N GLY A 70 -3.91 -21.42 -8.25
CA GLY A 70 -3.09 -21.90 -9.37
C GLY A 70 -3.69 -21.50 -10.72
N ARG A 71 -2.85 -21.15 -11.69
CA ARG A 71 -3.29 -20.80 -13.06
C ARG A 71 -4.11 -21.90 -13.76
N HIS A 72 -3.83 -23.16 -13.41
CA HIS A 72 -4.49 -24.34 -13.96
C HIS A 72 -5.69 -24.82 -13.13
N ALA A 73 -6.02 -24.12 -12.04
CA ALA A 73 -7.24 -24.39 -11.30
C ALA A 73 -8.46 -24.13 -12.18
N THR A 74 -9.50 -24.92 -11.94
CA THR A 74 -10.83 -24.69 -12.49
C THR A 74 -11.41 -23.40 -11.91
N LEU A 75 -12.35 -22.77 -12.64
CA LEU A 75 -13.08 -21.63 -12.09
C LEU A 75 -13.89 -22.02 -10.84
N SER A 76 -14.26 -23.30 -10.69
CA SER A 76 -14.95 -23.77 -9.48
C SER A 76 -14.08 -23.75 -8.25
N GLU A 77 -12.86 -24.28 -8.34
CA GLU A 77 -11.89 -24.22 -7.24
C GLU A 77 -11.58 -22.77 -6.88
N ALA A 78 -11.39 -21.90 -7.88
CA ALA A 78 -11.16 -20.47 -7.64
C ALA A 78 -12.32 -19.82 -6.88
N ARG A 79 -13.58 -20.15 -7.22
CA ARG A 79 -14.77 -19.65 -6.49
C ARG A 79 -14.74 -20.07 -5.02
N ASP A 80 -14.39 -21.33 -4.74
CA ASP A 80 -14.31 -21.83 -3.37
C ASP A 80 -13.25 -21.08 -2.56
N VAL A 81 -12.09 -20.79 -3.16
CA VAL A 81 -11.05 -19.97 -2.51
C VAL A 81 -11.59 -18.56 -2.21
N PHE A 82 -12.26 -17.91 -3.16
CA PHE A 82 -12.83 -16.58 -2.93
C PHE A 82 -13.88 -16.55 -1.81
N ILE A 83 -14.74 -17.57 -1.74
CA ILE A 83 -15.78 -17.67 -0.70
C ILE A 83 -15.15 -17.85 0.69
N GLN A 84 -14.11 -18.68 0.78
CA GLN A 84 -13.41 -18.94 2.03
C GLN A 84 -12.59 -17.73 2.49
N ALA A 85 -11.82 -17.13 1.58
CA ALA A 85 -10.89 -16.05 1.89
C ALA A 85 -11.58 -14.67 2.00
N LYS A 86 -12.76 -14.50 1.39
CA LYS A 86 -13.54 -13.24 1.36
C LYS A 86 -12.76 -12.04 0.81
N HIS A 87 -11.83 -12.28 -0.10
CA HIS A 87 -11.06 -11.23 -0.77
C HIS A 87 -11.70 -10.81 -2.10
N SER A 88 -11.48 -9.56 -2.51
CA SER A 88 -11.91 -9.09 -3.83
C SER A 88 -10.99 -9.53 -4.97
N ARG A 89 -9.71 -9.80 -4.63
CA ARG A 89 -8.63 -10.12 -5.56
C ARG A 89 -7.75 -11.18 -4.94
N ILE A 90 -7.31 -12.14 -5.74
CA ILE A 90 -6.41 -13.22 -5.32
C ILE A 90 -5.29 -13.33 -6.36
N PRO A 91 -4.01 -13.30 -5.96
CA PRO A 91 -2.88 -13.56 -6.85
C PRO A 91 -2.97 -14.94 -7.49
N VAL A 92 -2.60 -15.01 -8.76
CA VAL A 92 -2.54 -16.27 -9.52
C VAL A 92 -1.08 -16.70 -9.63
N GLN A 93 -0.78 -17.91 -9.16
CA GLN A 93 0.56 -18.49 -9.22
C GLN A 93 0.69 -19.49 -10.37
N ASP A 94 1.90 -19.58 -10.91
CA ASP A 94 2.32 -20.63 -11.85
C ASP A 94 2.71 -21.93 -11.10
N GLU A 95 3.23 -22.92 -11.81
CA GLU A 95 3.80 -24.15 -11.24
C GLU A 95 5.04 -23.88 -10.38
N SER A 96 5.77 -22.80 -10.66
CA SER A 96 6.82 -22.30 -9.78
C SER A 96 6.18 -21.55 -8.62
N VAL A 97 6.41 -22.04 -7.40
CA VAL A 97 5.88 -21.46 -6.16
C VAL A 97 6.25 -19.97 -6.04
N ASP A 98 7.37 -19.55 -6.66
CA ASP A 98 7.93 -18.20 -6.61
C ASP A 98 7.41 -17.24 -7.69
N HIS A 99 6.54 -17.70 -8.59
CA HIS A 99 6.10 -16.89 -9.73
C HIS A 99 4.60 -16.58 -9.67
N ILE A 100 4.28 -15.28 -9.59
CA ILE A 100 2.91 -14.76 -9.72
C ILE A 100 2.68 -14.35 -11.18
N ASP A 101 1.78 -15.03 -11.86
CA ASP A 101 1.38 -14.73 -13.24
C ASP A 101 0.53 -13.46 -13.34
N GLY A 102 -0.21 -13.15 -12.28
CA GLY A 102 -1.13 -12.03 -12.26
C GLY A 102 -2.10 -12.07 -11.08
N VAL A 103 -3.28 -11.49 -11.29
CA VAL A 103 -4.33 -11.44 -10.27
C VAL A 103 -5.68 -11.80 -10.87
N LEU A 104 -6.47 -12.55 -10.12
CA LEU A 104 -7.85 -12.86 -10.43
C LEU A 104 -8.77 -11.96 -9.61
N TYR A 105 -9.81 -11.42 -10.25
CA TYR A 105 -10.83 -10.61 -9.59
C TYR A 105 -12.11 -11.42 -9.41
N ILE A 106 -12.73 -11.34 -8.24
CA ILE A 106 -14.01 -12.02 -7.99
C ILE A 106 -15.11 -11.56 -8.97
N LYS A 107 -15.12 -10.26 -9.32
CA LYS A 107 -16.09 -9.70 -10.26
C LYS A 107 -16.00 -10.31 -11.67
N ASP A 108 -14.83 -10.81 -12.06
CA ASP A 108 -14.63 -11.43 -13.38
C ASP A 108 -15.15 -12.87 -13.42
N LEU A 109 -15.41 -13.47 -12.26
CA LEU A 109 -16.10 -14.75 -12.16
C LEU A 109 -17.61 -14.62 -12.31
N LEU A 110 -18.19 -13.42 -12.13
CA LEU A 110 -19.64 -13.22 -12.18
C LEU A 110 -20.26 -13.54 -13.56
N PRO A 111 -19.70 -13.13 -14.71
CA PRO A 111 -20.26 -13.46 -16.02
C PRO A 111 -20.21 -14.95 -16.35
N VAL A 112 -19.39 -15.71 -15.62
CA VAL A 112 -19.09 -17.12 -15.87
C VAL A 112 -19.45 -17.97 -14.65
N TRP A 113 -20.32 -17.45 -13.80
CA TRP A 113 -20.61 -18.02 -12.48
C TRP A 113 -21.18 -19.44 -12.56
N HIS A 114 -21.95 -19.73 -13.61
CA HIS A 114 -22.55 -21.03 -13.85
C HIS A 114 -21.64 -22.02 -14.59
N ASP A 115 -20.41 -21.64 -14.95
CA ASP A 115 -19.44 -22.55 -15.59
C ASP A 115 -19.14 -23.74 -14.67
N GLN A 116 -19.34 -24.95 -15.19
CA GLN A 116 -19.28 -26.21 -14.43
C GLN A 116 -17.94 -26.95 -14.55
N GLY A 117 -16.88 -26.37 -15.14
CA GLY A 117 -15.53 -26.94 -14.98
C GLY A 117 -14.63 -27.00 -16.22
N ASP A 118 -15.08 -26.50 -17.37
CA ASP A 118 -14.23 -26.52 -18.57
C ASP A 118 -13.20 -25.39 -18.55
N ARG A 119 -13.53 -24.26 -17.92
CA ARG A 119 -12.69 -23.08 -17.95
C ARG A 119 -11.61 -23.09 -16.88
N ARG A 120 -10.50 -22.43 -17.18
CA ARG A 120 -9.33 -22.33 -16.31
C ARG A 120 -9.11 -20.89 -15.87
N VAL A 121 -8.54 -20.73 -14.67
CA VAL A 121 -8.15 -19.42 -14.13
C VAL A 121 -7.31 -18.63 -15.12
N ALA A 122 -6.42 -19.31 -15.86
CA ALA A 122 -5.59 -18.75 -16.93
C ALA A 122 -6.32 -17.82 -17.92
N GLU A 123 -7.61 -18.05 -18.17
CA GLU A 123 -8.40 -17.25 -19.12
C GLU A 123 -8.84 -15.89 -18.58
N LEU A 124 -8.78 -15.68 -17.26
CA LEU A 124 -9.28 -14.48 -16.57
C LEU A 124 -8.19 -13.73 -15.80
N ILE A 125 -6.91 -14.13 -15.97
CA ILE A 125 -5.78 -13.48 -15.32
C ILE A 125 -5.65 -12.04 -15.82
N ARG A 126 -5.56 -11.11 -14.89
CA ARG A 126 -5.15 -9.73 -15.18
C ARG A 126 -3.68 -9.52 -14.86
N PRO A 127 -2.95 -8.74 -15.68
CA PRO A 127 -1.56 -8.42 -15.40
C PRO A 127 -1.44 -7.62 -14.10
N VAL A 128 -0.32 -7.80 -13.41
CA VAL A 128 0.06 -7.08 -12.19
C VAL A 128 1.37 -6.34 -12.39
N MET A 129 1.60 -5.30 -11.59
CA MET A 129 2.89 -4.64 -11.53
C MET A 129 3.67 -5.16 -10.33
N PHE A 130 4.98 -5.33 -10.50
CA PHE A 130 5.89 -5.70 -9.44
C PHE A 130 6.66 -4.47 -8.97
N VAL A 131 6.78 -4.32 -7.67
CA VAL A 131 7.48 -3.20 -7.04
C VAL A 131 8.52 -3.75 -6.06
N PRO A 132 9.69 -3.09 -5.92
CA PRO A 132 10.65 -3.44 -4.88
C PRO A 132 10.05 -3.24 -3.49
N GLU A 133 10.44 -4.09 -2.54
CA GLU A 133 10.07 -3.97 -1.13
C GLU A 133 10.46 -2.63 -0.49
N THR A 134 11.51 -1.99 -1.02
CA THR A 134 12.03 -0.69 -0.56
C THR A 134 11.36 0.51 -1.21
N LYS A 135 10.38 0.31 -2.11
CA LYS A 135 9.67 1.43 -2.74
C LYS A 135 8.73 2.07 -1.72
N ARG A 136 8.76 3.40 -1.62
CA ARG A 136 7.84 4.16 -0.76
C ARG A 136 6.41 4.01 -1.28
N ILE A 137 5.45 3.91 -0.35
CA ILE A 137 4.04 3.74 -0.69
C ILE A 137 3.49 4.97 -1.43
N PHE A 138 3.97 6.16 -1.07
CA PHE A 138 3.57 7.39 -1.74
C PHE A 138 3.92 7.43 -3.24
N ASP A 139 4.90 6.62 -3.67
CA ASP A 139 5.37 6.55 -5.05
C ASP A 139 4.68 5.44 -5.89
N LEU A 140 3.66 4.74 -5.34
CA LEU A 140 2.89 3.67 -6.00
C LEU A 140 1.62 4.19 -6.67
#